data_AF-X0TBN1-F1
#
_entry.id   AF-X0TBN1-F1
#
_cell.length_a   1.000
_cell.length_b   1.000
_cell.length_c   1.000
_cell.angle_alpha   90.00
_cell.angle_beta   90.00
_cell.angle_gamma   90.00
#
_symmetry.space_group_name_H-M   'P 1'
#
loop_
_entity.id
_entity.type
_entity.pdbx_description
1 polymer ?
#
loop_
_entity_poly.entity_id
_entity_poly.type
_entity_poly.pdbx_seq_one_letter_code
_entity_poly.pdbx_strand_id
1 'polypeptide(L)'
;EQMFEEVKAIVGRIKHRQLKALVGEFLADSELMEKFRNAPGGVKLHHDYIGGLLEHTHNMLRVAVAILPLYPDVQADLVLVGIFLHDIGKTEELAYDMGLSYTDSGQLIGHITKSFLMVNQKADALAAKGTPIDESILDALGHIILSHHGQYEFGSPKLPATAEAFMVYYIDDLDAKISQVTSAIDSEQGDSNWTGWKNALQTRLYRKRIE
;
A
#
# COMPACT_ATOMS: atom_id res chain seq x y z
N GLU A 1 5.80 -2.63 16.58
CA GLU A 1 4.64 -3.10 17.36
C GLU A 1 3.52 -2.06 17.40
N GLN A 2 3.75 -0.84 17.88
CA GLN A 2 2.75 0.24 17.92
C GLN A 2 2.06 0.52 16.57
N MET A 3 2.80 0.68 15.47
CA MET A 3 2.20 0.95 14.14
C MET A 3 1.22 -0.13 13.71
N PHE A 4 1.51 -1.41 13.99
CA PHE A 4 0.61 -2.50 13.61
C PHE A 4 -0.68 -2.50 14.45
N GLU A 5 -0.60 -2.14 15.73
CA GLU A 5 -1.79 -1.94 16.56
C GLU A 5 -2.64 -0.77 16.04
N GLU A 6 -2.03 0.32 15.59
CA GLU A 6 -2.73 1.46 14.99
C GLU A 6 -3.41 1.07 13.66
N VAL A 7 -2.72 0.32 12.78
CA VAL A 7 -3.30 -0.26 11.56
C VAL A 7 -4.53 -1.11 11.91
N LYS A 8 -4.39 -2.06 12.85
CA LYS A 8 -5.50 -2.90 13.33
C LYS A 8 -6.65 -2.07 13.89
N ALA A 9 -6.36 -1.01 14.64
CA ALA A 9 -7.37 -0.13 15.21
C ALA A 9 -8.12 0.67 14.13
N ILE A 10 -7.45 1.07 13.05
CA ILE A 10 -8.09 1.77 11.91
C ILE A 10 -9.00 0.80 11.15
N VAL A 11 -8.46 -0.34 10.69
CA VAL A 11 -9.26 -1.32 9.92
C VAL A 11 -10.34 -1.99 10.77
N GLY A 12 -10.18 -2.03 12.09
CA GLY A 12 -11.21 -2.49 13.03
C GLY A 12 -12.48 -1.63 13.03
N ARG A 13 -12.43 -0.40 12.49
CA ARG A 13 -13.58 0.50 12.36
C ARG A 13 -14.46 0.20 11.15
N ILE A 14 -14.03 -0.69 10.25
CA ILE A 14 -14.80 -1.13 9.08
C ILE A 14 -16.16 -1.67 9.54
N LYS A 15 -17.23 -1.18 8.92
CA LYS A 15 -18.62 -1.51 9.26
C LYS A 15 -19.21 -2.53 8.30
N HIS A 16 -18.84 -2.50 7.03
CA HIS A 16 -19.33 -3.40 6.00
C HIS A 16 -18.91 -4.84 6.31
N ARG A 17 -19.91 -5.72 6.47
CA ARG A 17 -19.71 -7.08 7.02
C ARG A 17 -18.72 -7.93 6.22
N GLN A 18 -18.85 -7.96 4.90
CA GLN A 18 -17.99 -8.79 4.03
C GLN A 18 -16.55 -8.27 3.97
N LEU A 19 -16.37 -6.95 3.82
CA LEU A 19 -15.06 -6.29 3.90
C LEU A 19 -14.37 -6.56 5.25
N LYS A 20 -15.12 -6.46 6.36
CA LYS A 20 -14.62 -6.80 7.70
C LYS A 20 -14.22 -8.27 7.81
N ALA A 21 -15.00 -9.19 7.23
CA ALA A 21 -14.67 -10.61 7.21
C ALA A 21 -13.38 -10.88 6.43
N LEU A 22 -13.21 -10.23 5.26
CA LEU A 22 -12.00 -10.33 4.45
C LEU A 22 -10.77 -9.82 5.23
N VAL A 23 -10.83 -8.61 5.79
CA VAL A 23 -9.76 -8.08 6.64
C VAL A 23 -9.46 -9.01 7.82
N GLY A 24 -10.49 -9.57 8.44
CA GLY A 24 -10.35 -10.55 9.52
C GLY A 24 -9.56 -11.78 9.10
N GLU A 25 -9.79 -12.31 7.90
CA GLU A 25 -9.06 -13.46 7.36
C GLU A 25 -7.59 -13.16 7.09
N PHE A 26 -7.24 -11.94 6.69
CA PHE A 26 -5.85 -11.48 6.58
C PHE A 26 -5.20 -11.31 7.96
N LEU A 27 -5.87 -10.64 8.90
CA LEU A 27 -5.35 -10.40 10.25
C LEU A 27 -5.17 -11.68 11.07
N ALA A 28 -5.98 -12.72 10.80
CA ALA A 28 -5.88 -14.02 11.44
C ALA A 28 -4.70 -14.87 10.95
N ASP A 29 -4.10 -14.52 9.80
CA ASP A 29 -2.93 -15.19 9.26
C ASP A 29 -1.65 -14.64 9.91
N SER A 30 -1.23 -15.28 11.00
CA SER A 30 -0.09 -14.81 11.79
C SER A 30 1.22 -14.79 11.02
N GLU A 31 1.44 -15.75 10.12
CA GLU A 31 2.66 -15.82 9.31
C GLU A 31 2.69 -14.68 8.30
N LEU A 32 1.57 -14.46 7.59
CA LEU A 32 1.45 -13.34 6.67
C LEU A 32 1.60 -12.00 7.39
N MET A 33 0.98 -11.82 8.55
CA MET A 33 1.10 -10.58 9.32
C MET A 33 2.49 -10.37 9.91
N GLU A 34 3.25 -11.44 10.16
CA GLU A 34 4.67 -11.31 10.47
C GLU A 34 5.48 -10.82 9.26
N LYS A 35 5.26 -11.40 8.07
CA LYS A 35 5.88 -10.93 6.84
C LYS A 35 5.51 -9.48 6.53
N PHE A 36 4.23 -9.11 6.63
CA PHE A 36 3.75 -7.74 6.42
C PHE A 36 4.43 -6.72 7.31
N ARG A 37 4.66 -7.07 8.59
CA ARG A 37 5.35 -6.19 9.55
C ARG A 37 6.85 -6.01 9.28
N ASN A 38 7.47 -6.96 8.57
CA ASN A 38 8.91 -6.98 8.34
C ASN A 38 9.28 -6.65 6.89
N ALA A 39 8.36 -6.79 5.94
CA ALA A 39 8.62 -6.55 4.53
C ALA A 39 9.02 -5.09 4.28
N PRO A 40 9.99 -4.86 3.38
CA PRO A 40 10.29 -3.51 2.90
C PRO A 40 9.18 -2.98 2.00
N GLY A 41 9.04 -1.66 1.92
CA GLY A 41 8.10 -0.98 1.02
C GLY A 41 8.58 -0.96 -0.44
N GLY A 42 9.88 -1.17 -0.68
CA GLY A 42 10.45 -1.33 -2.00
C GLY A 42 11.93 -1.72 -1.94
N VAL A 43 12.57 -1.90 -3.10
CA VAL A 43 14.00 -2.27 -3.16
C VAL A 43 14.92 -1.04 -3.26
N LYS A 44 14.46 0.09 -3.84
CA LYS A 44 15.29 1.30 -4.06
C LYS A 44 14.53 2.65 -4.13
N LEU A 45 13.21 2.68 -3.97
CA LEU A 45 12.40 3.87 -4.29
C LEU A 45 11.95 4.62 -3.05
N HIS A 46 11.10 3.99 -2.23
CA HIS A 46 10.59 4.53 -0.98
C HIS A 46 10.44 3.39 0.02
N HIS A 47 10.59 3.72 1.30
CA HIS A 47 10.43 2.75 2.39
C HIS A 47 11.27 1.47 2.19
N ASP A 48 12.48 1.58 1.62
CA ASP A 48 13.37 0.47 1.27
C ASP A 48 14.16 -0.05 2.48
N TYR A 49 13.45 -0.31 3.58
CA TYR A 49 13.97 -0.84 4.83
C TYR A 49 12.95 -1.77 5.48
N ILE A 50 13.41 -2.65 6.37
CA ILE A 50 12.56 -3.61 7.10
C ILE A 50 11.42 -2.88 7.82
N GLY A 51 10.19 -3.31 7.58
CA GLY A 51 8.97 -2.70 8.11
C GLY A 51 8.45 -1.50 7.31
N GLY A 52 9.10 -1.14 6.20
CA GLY A 52 8.67 -0.07 5.32
C GLY A 52 7.28 -0.28 4.71
N LEU A 53 6.88 -1.52 4.42
CA LEU A 53 5.53 -1.83 3.93
C LEU A 53 4.45 -1.48 4.95
N LEU A 54 4.69 -1.83 6.22
CA LEU A 54 3.78 -1.50 7.32
C LEU A 54 3.70 0.01 7.51
N GLU A 55 4.83 0.71 7.48
CA GLU A 55 4.86 2.17 7.65
C GLU A 55 4.10 2.88 6.54
N HIS A 56 4.33 2.50 5.29
CA HIS A 56 3.63 3.03 4.12
C HIS A 56 2.11 2.83 4.23
N THR A 57 1.68 1.59 4.47
CA THR A 57 0.25 1.27 4.65
C THR A 57 -0.36 2.05 5.82
N HIS A 58 0.39 2.19 6.92
CA HIS A 58 -0.04 2.93 8.10
C HIS A 58 -0.22 4.43 7.80
N ASN A 59 0.74 5.06 7.11
CA ASN A 59 0.64 6.47 6.73
C ASN A 59 -0.55 6.71 5.80
N MET A 60 -0.73 5.87 4.78
CA MET A 60 -1.88 5.94 3.87
C MET A 60 -3.21 5.84 4.62
N LEU A 61 -3.34 4.89 5.56
CA LEU A 61 -4.55 4.76 6.39
C LEU A 61 -4.81 6.02 7.23
N ARG A 62 -3.76 6.64 7.78
CA ARG A 62 -3.89 7.89 8.54
C ARG A 62 -4.33 9.06 7.65
N VAL A 63 -3.78 9.16 6.45
CA VAL A 63 -4.21 10.15 5.44
C VAL A 63 -5.68 9.93 5.08
N ALA A 64 -6.08 8.70 4.77
CA ALA A 64 -7.46 8.36 4.45
C ALA A 64 -8.41 8.75 5.58
N VAL A 65 -8.09 8.38 6.83
CA VAL A 65 -8.90 8.75 8.01
C VAL A 65 -9.03 10.26 8.16
N ALA A 66 -7.99 11.03 7.82
CA ALA A 66 -8.01 12.48 7.91
C ALA A 66 -8.88 13.14 6.82
N ILE A 67 -8.86 12.60 5.59
CA ILE A 67 -9.50 13.26 4.43
C ILE A 67 -10.90 12.72 4.11
N LEU A 68 -11.21 11.46 4.43
CA LEU A 68 -12.52 10.84 4.13
C LEU A 68 -13.73 11.65 4.62
N PRO A 69 -13.71 12.35 5.77
CA PRO A 69 -14.83 13.21 6.18
C PRO A 69 -15.18 14.34 5.20
N LEU A 70 -14.25 14.71 4.31
CA LEU A 70 -14.45 15.73 3.27
C LEU A 70 -15.16 15.17 2.02
N TYR A 71 -15.24 13.84 1.89
CA TYR A 71 -15.74 13.15 0.71
C TYR A 71 -16.85 12.14 1.09
N PRO A 72 -18.05 12.63 1.47
CA PRO A 72 -19.12 11.77 1.99
C PRO A 72 -19.66 10.76 0.97
N ASP A 73 -19.47 11.01 -0.33
CA ASP A 73 -19.90 10.13 -1.42
C ASP A 73 -18.90 9.02 -1.75
N VAL A 74 -17.77 8.95 -1.04
CA VAL A 74 -16.75 7.90 -1.20
C VAL A 74 -16.97 6.79 -0.19
N GLN A 75 -16.92 5.53 -0.62
CA GLN A 75 -17.10 4.37 0.26
C GLN A 75 -15.88 4.18 1.16
N ALA A 76 -15.91 4.79 2.35
CA ALA A 76 -14.82 4.79 3.32
C ALA A 76 -14.27 3.39 3.64
N ASP A 77 -15.14 2.41 3.89
CA ASP A 77 -14.71 1.04 4.20
C ASP A 77 -13.94 0.41 3.04
N LEU A 78 -14.36 0.66 1.80
CA LEU A 78 -13.70 0.13 0.60
C LEU A 78 -12.31 0.77 0.41
N VAL A 79 -12.18 2.08 0.65
CA VAL A 79 -10.88 2.77 0.65
C VAL A 79 -9.94 2.19 1.71
N LEU A 80 -10.41 2.04 2.96
CA LEU A 80 -9.56 1.52 4.04
C LEU A 80 -9.09 0.08 3.78
N VAL A 81 -9.97 -0.79 3.25
CA VAL A 81 -9.56 -2.15 2.84
C VAL A 81 -8.64 -2.12 1.63
N GLY A 82 -8.93 -1.29 0.64
CA GLY A 82 -8.07 -1.09 -0.53
C GLY A 82 -6.65 -0.71 -0.12
N ILE A 83 -6.50 0.28 0.75
CA ILE A 83 -5.19 0.68 1.29
C ILE A 83 -4.53 -0.46 2.06
N PHE A 84 -5.26 -1.17 2.93
CA PHE A 84 -4.67 -2.24 3.72
C PHE A 84 -4.12 -3.39 2.84
N LEU A 85 -4.71 -3.62 1.67
CA LEU A 85 -4.42 -4.79 0.84
C LEU A 85 -3.65 -4.49 -0.47
N HIS A 86 -3.57 -3.24 -0.93
CA HIS A 86 -3.03 -2.90 -2.25
C HIS A 86 -1.64 -3.48 -2.52
N ASP A 87 -0.76 -3.41 -1.51
CA ASP A 87 0.63 -3.81 -1.59
C ASP A 87 0.98 -5.07 -0.81
N ILE A 88 -0.03 -5.82 -0.32
CA ILE A 88 0.22 -7.01 0.50
C ILE A 88 1.06 -8.05 -0.25
N GLY A 89 1.01 -8.09 -1.58
CA GLY A 89 1.84 -8.94 -2.42
C GLY A 89 3.35 -8.69 -2.28
N LYS A 90 3.79 -7.56 -1.72
CA LYS A 90 5.20 -7.30 -1.39
C LYS A 90 5.76 -8.30 -0.38
N THR A 91 4.91 -8.94 0.44
CA THR A 91 5.33 -10.01 1.36
C THR A 91 5.80 -11.29 0.65
N GLU A 92 5.47 -11.45 -0.63
CA GLU A 92 5.94 -12.56 -1.47
C GLU A 92 6.84 -12.12 -2.63
N GLU A 93 6.74 -10.85 -3.05
CA GLU A 93 7.59 -10.29 -4.09
C GLU A 93 9.04 -10.11 -3.61
N LEU A 94 9.22 -9.70 -2.35
CA LEU A 94 10.50 -9.24 -1.83
C LEU A 94 11.13 -10.26 -0.89
N ALA A 95 12.45 -10.44 -1.00
CA ALA A 95 13.28 -11.24 -0.12
C ALA A 95 14.28 -10.33 0.60
N TYR A 96 14.49 -10.57 1.90
CA TYR A 96 15.24 -9.65 2.77
C TYR A 96 16.16 -10.34 3.80
N ASP A 97 16.39 -11.65 3.68
CA ASP A 97 17.24 -12.41 4.63
C ASP A 97 18.73 -12.05 4.55
N MET A 98 19.24 -11.78 3.33
CA MET A 98 20.66 -11.44 3.07
C MET A 98 20.81 -10.07 2.38
N GLY A 99 19.82 -9.20 2.53
CA GLY A 99 19.70 -7.92 1.84
C GLY A 99 18.44 -7.86 0.96
N LEU A 100 18.04 -6.64 0.59
CA LEU A 100 16.81 -6.42 -0.18
C LEU A 100 16.97 -6.88 -1.63
N SER A 101 16.12 -7.81 -2.02
CA SER A 101 16.10 -8.42 -3.35
C SER A 101 14.67 -8.86 -3.70
N TYR A 102 14.49 -9.35 -4.92
CA TYR A 102 13.23 -9.93 -5.37
C TYR A 102 13.29 -11.45 -5.32
N THR A 103 12.18 -12.10 -5.01
CA THR A 103 12.00 -13.53 -5.26
C THR A 103 11.83 -13.78 -6.77
N ASP A 104 12.07 -15.01 -7.23
CA ASP A 104 11.82 -15.38 -8.64
C ASP A 104 10.37 -15.10 -9.05
N SER A 105 9.43 -15.46 -8.17
CA SER A 105 8.00 -15.18 -8.39
C SER A 105 7.71 -13.68 -8.37
N GLY A 106 8.40 -12.90 -7.52
CA GLY A 106 8.33 -11.45 -7.48
C GLY A 106 8.75 -10.82 -8.81
N GLN A 107 9.89 -11.23 -9.36
CA GLN A 107 10.37 -10.75 -10.67
C GLN A 107 9.43 -11.10 -11.83
N LEU A 108 8.83 -12.30 -11.80
CA LEU A 108 7.99 -12.79 -12.89
C LEU A 108 6.56 -12.23 -12.85
N ILE A 109 6.02 -11.96 -11.66
CA ILE A 109 4.58 -11.68 -11.46
C ILE A 109 4.31 -10.27 -10.90
N GLY A 110 5.15 -9.80 -9.98
CA GLY A 110 5.00 -8.51 -9.30
C GLY A 110 3.95 -8.49 -8.18
N HIS A 111 4.10 -7.55 -7.24
CA HIS A 111 3.23 -7.40 -6.07
C HIS A 111 1.79 -7.06 -6.44
N ILE A 112 1.52 -6.23 -7.45
CA ILE A 112 0.15 -5.86 -7.85
C ILE A 112 -0.69 -7.11 -8.13
N THR A 113 -0.17 -7.99 -9.00
CA THR A 113 -0.84 -9.24 -9.37
C THR A 113 -0.92 -10.20 -8.18
N LYS A 114 0.13 -10.27 -7.35
CA LYS A 114 0.14 -11.10 -6.14
C LYS A 114 -0.88 -10.65 -5.11
N SER A 115 -1.00 -9.35 -4.82
CA SER A 115 -2.02 -8.77 -3.95
C SER A 115 -3.42 -9.18 -4.42
N PHE A 116 -3.69 -9.04 -5.72
CA PHE A 116 -4.96 -9.45 -6.32
C PHE A 116 -5.24 -10.95 -6.14
N LEU A 117 -4.23 -11.81 -6.38
CA LEU A 117 -4.36 -13.26 -6.19
C LEU A 117 -4.64 -13.62 -4.72
N MET A 118 -3.90 -13.01 -3.78
CA MET A 118 -4.06 -13.25 -2.34
C MET A 118 -5.47 -12.87 -1.86
N VAL A 119 -6.02 -11.75 -2.35
CA VAL A 119 -7.40 -11.35 -2.03
C VAL A 119 -8.42 -12.40 -2.48
N ASN A 120 -8.29 -12.90 -3.72
CA ASN A 120 -9.19 -13.93 -4.23
C ASN A 120 -9.05 -15.25 -3.45
N GLN A 121 -7.83 -15.69 -3.14
CA GLN A 121 -7.59 -16.89 -2.33
C GLN A 121 -8.20 -16.78 -0.92
N LYS A 122 -8.09 -15.62 -0.28
CA LYS A 122 -8.70 -15.37 1.04
C LYS A 122 -10.23 -15.32 0.96
N ALA A 123 -10.79 -14.78 -0.13
CA ALA A 123 -12.22 -14.81 -0.40
C ALA A 123 -12.75 -16.24 -0.62
N ASP A 124 -12.03 -17.07 -1.38
CA ASP A 124 -12.37 -18.49 -1.59
C ASP A 124 -12.33 -19.28 -0.27
N ALA A 125 -11.33 -19.01 0.58
CA ALA A 125 -11.24 -19.62 1.90
C ALA A 125 -12.44 -19.23 2.80
N LEU A 126 -12.90 -17.98 2.74
CA LEU A 126 -14.09 -17.53 3.45
C LEU A 126 -15.38 -18.15 2.89
N ALA A 127 -15.49 -18.30 1.57
CA ALA A 127 -16.61 -18.98 0.92
C ALA A 127 -16.69 -20.45 1.37
N ALA A 128 -15.56 -21.16 1.45
CA ALA A 128 -15.48 -22.52 1.97
C ALA A 128 -15.90 -22.63 3.45
N LYS A 129 -15.75 -21.56 4.24
CA LYS A 129 -16.23 -21.44 5.64
C LYS A 129 -17.70 -20.97 5.74
N GLY A 130 -18.41 -20.84 4.63
CA GLY A 130 -19.81 -20.40 4.60
C GLY A 130 -20.01 -18.89 4.70
N THR A 131 -18.96 -18.09 4.44
CA THR A 131 -19.03 -16.62 4.40
C THR A 131 -18.55 -16.10 3.04
N PRO A 132 -19.30 -16.32 1.95
CA PRO A 132 -18.90 -15.82 0.64
C PRO A 132 -18.87 -14.28 0.61
N ILE A 133 -17.91 -13.74 -0.14
CA ILE A 133 -17.81 -12.32 -0.45
C ILE A 133 -18.52 -12.08 -1.79
N ASP A 134 -19.34 -11.03 -1.86
CA ASP A 134 -20.04 -10.68 -3.10
C ASP A 134 -19.05 -10.34 -4.20
N GLU A 135 -19.31 -10.83 -5.42
CA GLU A 135 -18.42 -10.65 -6.58
C GLU A 135 -18.17 -9.16 -6.88
N SER A 136 -19.18 -8.31 -6.73
CA SER A 136 -19.03 -6.86 -6.91
C SER A 136 -18.05 -6.21 -5.93
N ILE A 137 -17.88 -6.76 -4.73
CA ILE A 137 -16.89 -6.30 -3.75
C ILE A 137 -15.50 -6.75 -4.16
N LEU A 138 -15.36 -7.99 -4.65
CA LEU A 138 -14.10 -8.52 -5.14
C LEU A 138 -13.63 -7.75 -6.38
N ASP A 139 -14.54 -7.44 -7.31
CA ASP A 139 -14.25 -6.61 -8.48
C ASP A 139 -13.81 -5.21 -8.08
N ALA A 140 -14.49 -4.57 -7.12
CA ALA A 140 -14.15 -3.23 -6.68
C ALA A 140 -12.79 -3.18 -5.97
N LEU A 141 -12.51 -4.12 -5.06
CA LEU A 141 -11.20 -4.24 -4.42
C LEU A 141 -10.11 -4.60 -5.42
N GLY A 142 -10.38 -5.54 -6.32
CA GLY A 142 -9.47 -5.95 -7.36
C GLY A 142 -9.12 -4.79 -8.28
N HIS A 143 -10.09 -3.96 -8.65
CA HIS A 143 -9.85 -2.77 -9.45
C HIS A 143 -8.98 -1.74 -8.72
N ILE A 144 -9.22 -1.51 -7.42
CA ILE A 144 -8.34 -0.65 -6.60
C ILE A 144 -6.89 -1.18 -6.66
N ILE A 145 -6.70 -2.47 -6.39
CA ILE A 145 -5.37 -3.10 -6.41
C ILE A 145 -4.72 -3.01 -7.79
N LEU A 146 -5.44 -3.34 -8.87
CA LEU A 146 -4.88 -3.35 -10.23
C LEU A 146 -4.64 -1.95 -10.82
N SER A 147 -5.06 -0.89 -10.13
CA SER A 147 -4.92 0.48 -10.63
C SER A 147 -4.23 1.44 -9.66
N HIS A 148 -3.71 0.96 -8.52
CA HIS A 148 -3.26 1.85 -7.45
C HIS A 148 -2.02 2.68 -7.79
N HIS A 149 -1.14 2.28 -8.74
CA HIS A 149 -0.08 3.18 -9.20
C HIS A 149 -0.60 4.26 -10.18
N GLY A 150 -1.85 4.20 -10.62
CA GLY A 150 -2.56 5.27 -11.34
C GLY A 150 -2.16 5.52 -12.79
N GLN A 151 -1.05 4.95 -13.26
CA GLN A 151 -0.53 5.14 -14.62
C GLN A 151 0.01 3.82 -15.18
N TYR A 152 -0.14 3.63 -16.49
CA TYR A 152 0.41 2.44 -17.18
C TYR A 152 1.93 2.42 -17.11
N GLU A 153 2.56 3.59 -17.21
CA GLU A 153 4.00 3.79 -17.11
C GLU A 153 4.56 3.42 -15.73
N PHE A 154 3.71 3.44 -14.69
CA PHE A 154 4.07 2.98 -13.35
C PHE A 154 3.73 1.51 -13.11
N GLY A 155 3.32 0.78 -14.16
CA GLY A 155 3.10 -0.66 -14.11
C GLY A 155 1.71 -1.10 -13.69
N SER A 156 0.75 -0.18 -13.52
CA SER A 156 -0.64 -0.57 -13.27
C SER A 156 -1.26 -1.27 -14.48
N PRO A 157 -1.87 -2.46 -14.32
CA PRO A 157 -2.64 -3.12 -15.39
C PRO A 157 -3.85 -2.32 -15.88
N LYS A 158 -4.43 -1.47 -15.03
CA LYS A 158 -5.59 -0.62 -15.33
C LYS A 158 -5.42 0.79 -14.75
N LEU A 159 -6.16 1.76 -15.29
CA LEU A 159 -6.27 3.09 -14.69
C LEU A 159 -7.41 3.12 -13.65
N PRO A 160 -7.30 3.97 -12.61
CA PRO A 160 -8.38 4.18 -11.66
C PRO A 160 -9.67 4.57 -12.38
N ALA A 161 -10.80 4.02 -11.94
CA ALA A 161 -12.10 4.19 -12.60
C ALA A 161 -13.27 4.34 -11.61
N THR A 162 -12.97 4.39 -10.31
CA THR A 162 -13.92 4.66 -9.24
C THR A 162 -13.34 5.74 -8.33
N ALA A 163 -14.19 6.44 -7.57
CA ALA A 163 -13.73 7.46 -6.64
C ALA A 163 -12.77 6.88 -5.59
N GLU A 164 -13.04 5.65 -5.14
CA GLU A 164 -12.20 4.92 -4.20
C GLU A 164 -10.84 4.57 -4.81
N ALA A 165 -10.80 4.09 -6.06
CA ALA A 165 -9.53 3.78 -6.74
C ALA A 165 -8.69 5.05 -6.96
N PHE A 166 -9.31 6.16 -7.37
CA PHE A 166 -8.61 7.44 -7.48
C PHE A 166 -8.06 7.91 -6.12
N MET A 167 -8.85 7.78 -5.06
CA MET A 167 -8.42 8.16 -3.72
C MET A 167 -7.24 7.31 -3.24
N VAL A 168 -7.29 5.98 -3.39
CA VAL A 168 -6.19 5.09 -3.02
C VAL A 168 -4.93 5.43 -3.80
N TYR A 169 -5.04 5.62 -5.13
CA TYR A 169 -3.90 6.03 -5.96
C TYR A 169 -3.28 7.35 -5.49
N TYR A 170 -4.08 8.41 -5.28
CA TYR A 170 -3.51 9.69 -4.89
C TYR A 170 -2.90 9.66 -3.48
N ILE A 171 -3.43 8.84 -2.57
CA ILE A 171 -2.86 8.67 -1.24
C ILE A 171 -1.53 7.89 -1.32
N ASP A 172 -1.47 6.84 -2.13
CA ASP A 172 -0.26 6.05 -2.39
C ASP A 172 0.86 6.95 -2.97
N ASP A 173 0.55 7.64 -4.07
CA ASP A 173 1.49 8.53 -4.76
C ASP A 173 1.97 9.68 -3.85
N LEU A 174 1.09 10.21 -2.99
CA LEU A 174 1.44 11.22 -2.00
C LEU A 174 2.47 10.69 -1.00
N ASP A 175 2.20 9.55 -0.35
CA ASP A 175 3.10 8.99 0.65
C ASP A 175 4.45 8.61 0.04
N ALA A 176 4.43 7.92 -1.11
CA ALA A 176 5.61 7.52 -1.86
C ALA A 176 6.48 8.73 -2.26
N LYS A 177 5.89 9.82 -2.74
CA LYS A 177 6.64 11.02 -3.16
C LYS A 177 7.16 11.82 -1.97
N ILE A 178 6.37 11.98 -0.92
CA ILE A 178 6.83 12.71 0.28
C ILE A 178 8.00 11.95 0.92
N SER A 179 7.90 10.63 1.05
CA SER A 179 8.96 9.75 1.55
C SER A 179 10.24 9.87 0.72
N GLN A 180 10.13 9.86 -0.61
CA GLN A 180 11.25 10.09 -1.53
C GLN A 180 11.88 11.48 -1.35
N VAL A 181 11.06 12.53 -1.27
CA VAL A 181 11.53 13.92 -1.15
C VAL A 181 12.28 14.12 0.16
N THR A 182 11.71 13.70 1.29
CA THR A 182 12.34 13.90 2.61
C THR A 182 13.62 13.09 2.72
N SER A 183 13.60 11.81 2.33
CA SER A 183 14.79 10.95 2.34
C SER A 183 15.90 11.49 1.44
N ALA A 184 15.55 12.01 0.26
CA ALA A 184 16.52 12.58 -0.67
C ALA A 184 17.13 13.91 -0.19
N ILE A 185 16.39 14.71 0.59
CA ILE A 185 16.90 15.93 1.23
C ILE A 185 17.83 15.57 2.38
N ASP A 186 17.43 14.63 3.24
CA ASP A 186 18.16 14.27 4.45
C ASP A 186 19.47 13.52 4.15
N SER A 187 19.50 12.76 3.06
CA SER A 187 20.70 12.03 2.61
C SER A 187 21.69 12.85 1.77
N GLU A 188 21.34 14.10 1.41
CA GLU A 188 22.17 14.89 0.52
C GLU A 188 23.45 15.39 1.22
N GLN A 189 24.60 15.05 0.64
CA GLN A 189 25.89 15.42 1.19
C GLN A 189 26.31 16.84 0.78
N GLY A 190 27.06 17.52 1.64
CA GLY A 190 27.62 18.85 1.41
C GLY A 190 26.68 20.02 1.71
N ASP A 191 27.21 21.23 1.53
CA ASP A 191 26.59 22.50 1.98
C ASP A 191 25.68 23.16 0.94
N SER A 192 25.39 22.47 -0.16
CA SER A 192 24.47 22.98 -1.20
C SER A 192 23.05 23.08 -0.67
N ASN A 193 22.36 24.18 -0.98
CA ASN A 193 20.92 24.33 -0.71
C ASN A 193 20.05 23.43 -1.61
N TRP A 194 20.63 22.77 -2.61
CA TRP A 194 19.93 21.93 -3.57
C TRP A 194 20.53 20.53 -3.60
N THR A 195 19.68 19.53 -3.81
CA THR A 195 20.12 18.17 -4.11
C THR A 195 20.70 18.05 -5.52
N GLY A 196 21.35 16.91 -5.80
CA GLY A 196 21.46 16.38 -7.16
C GLY A 196 20.09 16.19 -7.83
N TRP A 197 20.08 16.03 -9.16
CA TRP A 197 18.86 15.73 -9.92
C TRP A 197 18.26 14.38 -9.49
N LYS A 198 16.97 14.34 -9.22
CA LYS A 198 16.25 13.11 -8.81
C LYS A 198 15.35 12.68 -9.97
N ASN A 199 15.74 11.62 -10.68
CA ASN A 199 15.02 11.13 -11.87
C ASN A 199 13.57 10.74 -11.55
N ALA A 200 13.30 10.08 -10.43
CA ALA A 200 11.93 9.70 -10.05
C ALA A 200 11.00 10.91 -9.84
N LEU A 201 11.57 12.07 -9.49
CA LEU A 201 10.84 13.31 -9.21
C LEU A 201 10.97 14.36 -10.32
N GLN A 202 11.78 14.08 -11.35
CA GLN A 202 12.08 14.98 -12.47
C GLN A 202 12.45 16.42 -12.03
N THR A 203 13.20 16.55 -10.94
CA THR A 203 13.59 17.86 -10.41
C THR A 203 14.83 17.78 -9.49
N ARG A 204 15.33 18.95 -9.09
CA ARG A 204 16.24 19.12 -7.95
C ARG A 204 15.43 19.59 -6.75
N LEU A 205 15.74 19.10 -5.56
CA LEU A 205 15.00 19.44 -4.35
C LEU A 205 15.72 20.56 -3.59
N TYR A 206 14.94 21.54 -3.13
CA TYR A 206 15.44 22.61 -2.27
C TYR A 206 15.44 22.15 -0.81
N ARG A 207 16.57 22.29 -0.13
CA ARG A 207 16.81 21.75 1.22
C ARG A 207 16.57 22.77 2.33
N LYS A 208 16.73 24.06 2.05
CA LYS A 208 16.70 25.08 3.10
C LYS A 208 15.26 25.23 3.62
N ARG A 209 15.08 24.98 4.91
CA ARG A 209 13.82 25.25 5.61
C ARG A 209 13.67 26.75 5.84
N ILE A 210 12.44 27.24 5.74
CA ILE A 210 12.08 28.61 6.10
C ILE A 210 11.76 28.56 7.59
N GLU A 211 12.53 29.28 8.39
CA GLU A 211 12.25 29.52 9.82
C GLU A 211 11.18 30.61 9.98
#